data_AF-A0AAD5SUN5-F1
#
_entry.id   AF-A0AAD5SUN5-F1
#
_cell.length_a   1.000
_cell.length_b   1.000
_cell.length_c   1.000
_cell.angle_alpha   90.00
_cell.angle_beta   90.00
_cell.angle_gamma   90.00
#
_symmetry.space_group_name_H-M   'P 1'
#
loop_
_entity.id
_entity.type
_entity.pdbx_description
1 polymer ?
#
loop_
_entity_poly.entity_id
_entity_poly.type
_entity_poly.pdbx_seq_one_letter_code
_entity_poly.pdbx_strand_id
1 'polypeptide(L)'
;MASNVTYPVQSTKPSAYFYIWISVNVPIAMIGAILNALIIMAILSDPAKTLQFRMDKIIFALSVTSLLFGLFYGAINLVTLCYNSAWLSSIQGAGESLLVVLLFALNMMLSVERFTFMRFPEKRRDGYMLAIVGFIAVLAVLVIFVFATSPSIDGLQPANQPQHTIWLVGLITALTISIFTIITVYTLAYLHVVKLIKECTSTNPMAVKQAKNSIKILENVRLWHDRTEMDLTR
;
A
#
# COMPACT_ATOMS: atom_id res chain seq x y z
N MET A 1 -13.24 -19.31 36.79
CA MET A 1 -14.42 -20.10 36.38
C MET A 1 -14.72 -19.76 34.92
N ALA A 2 -14.32 -20.61 33.98
CA ALA A 2 -14.66 -20.43 32.57
C ALA A 2 -16.07 -20.98 32.35
N SER A 3 -17.05 -20.11 32.12
CA SER A 3 -18.38 -20.53 31.69
C SER A 3 -18.24 -21.21 30.33
N ASN A 4 -18.70 -22.47 30.21
CA ASN A 4 -18.83 -23.14 28.93
C ASN A 4 -19.89 -22.41 28.08
N VAL A 5 -19.43 -21.42 27.30
CA VAL A 5 -20.26 -20.76 26.30
C VAL A 5 -20.46 -21.76 25.17
N THR A 6 -21.60 -22.45 25.17
CA THR A 6 -22.07 -23.23 24.03
C THR A 6 -22.42 -22.27 22.90
N TYR A 7 -21.50 -22.11 21.96
CA TYR A 7 -21.78 -21.38 20.73
C TYR A 7 -22.84 -22.14 19.92
N PRO A 8 -23.86 -21.46 19.37
CA PRO A 8 -24.83 -22.11 18.51
C PRO A 8 -24.08 -22.77 17.34
N VAL A 9 -24.38 -24.06 17.11
CA VAL A 9 -23.85 -24.82 15.99
C VAL A 9 -24.23 -24.07 14.71
N GLN A 10 -23.26 -23.36 14.13
CA GLN A 10 -23.45 -22.64 12.86
C GLN A 10 -23.97 -23.63 11.82
N SER A 11 -24.99 -23.22 11.07
CA SER A 11 -25.50 -23.97 9.91
C SER A 11 -24.32 -24.46 9.06
N THR A 12 -24.25 -25.77 8.87
CA THR A 12 -23.16 -26.43 8.13
C THR A 12 -23.10 -26.03 6.65
N LYS A 13 -24.14 -25.37 6.14
CA LYS A 13 -24.16 -24.84 4.76
C LYS A 13 -23.76 -23.37 4.74
N PRO A 14 -22.72 -22.99 3.97
CA PRO A 14 -22.38 -21.60 3.74
C PRO A 14 -23.55 -20.86 3.10
N SER A 15 -23.77 -19.60 3.49
CA SER A 15 -24.80 -18.76 2.90
C SER A 15 -24.50 -18.45 1.43
N ALA A 16 -25.54 -18.18 0.62
CA ALA A 16 -25.35 -17.76 -0.77
C ALA A 16 -24.45 -16.51 -0.87
N TYR A 17 -24.54 -15.62 0.11
CA TYR A 17 -23.70 -14.43 0.24
C TYR A 17 -22.21 -14.77 0.30
N PHE A 18 -21.83 -15.83 1.03
CA PHE A 18 -20.44 -16.24 1.14
C PHE A 18 -19.86 -16.71 -0.20
N TYR A 19 -20.62 -17.45 -1.01
CA TYR A 19 -20.17 -17.86 -2.34
C TYR A 19 -19.99 -16.69 -3.30
N ILE A 20 -20.91 -15.72 -3.27
CA ILE A 20 -20.80 -14.48 -4.06
C ILE A 20 -19.57 -13.69 -3.64
N TRP A 21 -19.32 -13.59 -2.32
CA TRP A 21 -18.16 -12.88 -1.80
C TRP A 21 -16.85 -13.56 -2.23
N ILE A 22 -16.74 -14.89 -2.14
CA ILE A 22 -15.55 -15.63 -2.57
C ILE A 22 -15.33 -15.52 -4.08
N SER A 23 -16.40 -15.66 -4.89
CA SER A 23 -16.28 -15.63 -6.35
C SER A 23 -15.82 -14.28 -6.89
N VAL A 24 -16.00 -13.20 -6.14
CA VAL A 24 -15.50 -11.87 -6.48
C VAL A 24 -14.11 -11.62 -5.90
N ASN A 25 -13.92 -11.87 -4.60
CA ASN A 25 -12.69 -11.46 -3.91
C ASN A 25 -11.48 -12.32 -4.27
N VAL A 26 -11.66 -13.64 -4.48
CA VAL A 26 -10.53 -14.53 -4.81
C VAL A 26 -9.92 -14.17 -6.18
N PRO A 27 -10.69 -13.97 -7.26
CA PRO A 27 -10.11 -13.51 -8.53
C PRO A 27 -9.39 -12.16 -8.41
N ILE A 28 -9.94 -11.20 -7.66
CA ILE A 28 -9.30 -9.91 -7.42
C ILE A 28 -7.93 -10.10 -6.73
N ALA A 29 -7.89 -10.92 -5.68
CA ALA A 29 -6.66 -11.22 -4.96
C ALA A 29 -5.64 -11.94 -5.86
N MET A 30 -6.08 -12.88 -6.69
CA MET A 30 -5.22 -13.61 -7.63
C MET A 30 -4.65 -12.70 -8.72
N ILE A 31 -5.47 -11.83 -9.31
CA ILE A 31 -4.99 -10.84 -10.29
C ILE A 31 -3.98 -9.90 -9.62
N GLY A 32 -4.29 -9.40 -8.42
CA GLY A 32 -3.37 -8.57 -7.65
C GLY A 32 -2.03 -9.26 -7.36
N ALA A 33 -2.07 -10.54 -6.97
CA ALA A 33 -0.88 -11.35 -6.74
C ALA A 33 -0.06 -11.52 -8.03
N ILE A 34 -0.70 -11.88 -9.15
CA ILE A 34 -0.03 -12.05 -10.44
C ILE A 34 0.64 -10.75 -10.89
N LEU A 35 -0.05 -9.62 -10.82
CA LEU A 35 0.51 -8.31 -11.21
C LEU A 35 1.70 -7.93 -10.35
N ASN A 36 1.62 -8.11 -9.02
CA ASN A 36 2.75 -7.83 -8.13
C ASN A 36 3.93 -8.80 -8.35
N ALA A 37 3.66 -10.08 -8.64
CA ALA A 37 4.69 -11.05 -8.99
C ALA A 37 5.42 -10.65 -10.28
N LEU A 38 4.70 -10.18 -11.31
CA LEU A 38 5.28 -9.67 -12.54
C LEU A 38 6.19 -8.45 -12.28
N ILE A 39 5.75 -7.51 -11.43
CA ILE A 39 6.57 -6.35 -11.03
C ILE A 39 7.84 -6.81 -10.31
N ILE A 40 7.72 -7.74 -9.36
CA ILE A 40 8.86 -8.30 -8.62
C ILE A 40 9.83 -8.98 -9.58
N MET A 41 9.34 -9.81 -10.51
CA MET A 41 10.18 -10.47 -11.52
C MET A 41 10.90 -9.45 -12.41
N ALA A 42 10.23 -8.38 -12.81
CA ALA A 42 10.85 -7.30 -13.58
C ALA A 42 11.98 -6.60 -12.79
N ILE A 43 11.75 -6.29 -11.50
CA ILE A 43 12.77 -5.70 -10.63
C ILE A 43 13.96 -6.65 -10.45
N LEU A 44 13.70 -7.95 -10.23
CA LEU A 44 14.71 -8.98 -10.03
C LEU A 44 15.47 -9.39 -11.30
N SER A 45 15.00 -8.99 -12.49
CA SER A 45 15.71 -9.28 -13.75
C SER A 45 17.05 -8.53 -13.85
N ASP A 46 17.14 -7.34 -13.26
CA ASP A 46 18.38 -6.53 -13.18
C ASP A 46 18.40 -5.74 -11.86
N PRO A 47 18.62 -6.40 -10.71
CA PRO A 47 18.56 -5.78 -9.39
C PRO A 47 19.65 -4.73 -9.20
N ALA A 48 20.79 -4.89 -9.88
CA ALA A 48 21.89 -3.94 -9.83
C ALA A 48 21.50 -2.59 -10.41
N LYS A 49 20.60 -2.56 -11.39
CA LYS A 49 20.06 -1.34 -12.00
C LYS A 49 18.81 -0.82 -11.29
N THR A 50 17.95 -1.70 -10.81
CA THR A 50 16.61 -1.34 -10.30
C THR A 50 16.57 -1.05 -8.81
N LEU A 51 17.44 -1.64 -7.98
CA LEU A 51 17.41 -1.49 -6.52
C LEU A 51 18.52 -0.58 -5.98
N GLN A 52 18.99 0.36 -6.80
CA GLN A 52 20.07 1.28 -6.44
C GLN A 52 19.60 2.28 -5.37
N PHE A 53 18.41 2.86 -5.55
CA PHE A 53 17.92 3.89 -4.65
C PHE A 53 17.06 3.30 -3.53
N ARG A 54 17.05 3.99 -2.38
CA ARG A 54 16.20 3.61 -1.24
C ARG A 54 14.71 3.61 -1.61
N MET A 55 14.30 4.54 -2.47
CA MET A 55 12.94 4.60 -3.00
C MET A 55 12.56 3.31 -3.73
N ASP A 56 13.46 2.75 -4.54
CA ASP A 56 13.20 1.52 -5.28
C ASP A 56 13.06 0.31 -4.34
N LYS A 57 13.87 0.27 -3.27
CA LYS A 57 13.76 -0.75 -2.22
C LYS A 57 12.42 -0.68 -1.49
N ILE A 58 11.90 0.53 -1.23
CA ILE A 58 10.57 0.71 -0.64
C ILE A 58 9.48 0.26 -1.61
N ILE A 59 9.58 0.60 -2.90
CA ILE A 59 8.63 0.14 -3.94
C ILE A 59 8.66 -1.38 -4.04
N PHE A 60 9.84 -2.00 -4.03
CA PHE A 60 9.98 -3.44 -4.03
C PHE A 60 9.33 -4.07 -2.79
N ALA A 61 9.58 -3.53 -1.59
CA ALA A 61 8.93 -3.99 -0.35
C ALA A 61 7.40 -3.85 -0.40
N LEU A 62 6.89 -2.78 -1.03
CA LEU A 62 5.46 -2.58 -1.25
C LEU A 62 4.88 -3.65 -2.18
N SER A 63 5.57 -3.97 -3.27
CA SER A 63 5.15 -5.03 -4.21
C SER A 63 5.19 -6.41 -3.55
N VAL A 64 6.22 -6.71 -2.75
CA VAL A 64 6.31 -7.96 -1.98
C VAL A 64 5.17 -8.06 -0.97
N THR A 65 4.91 -6.98 -0.22
CA THR A 65 3.81 -6.97 0.76
C THR A 65 2.45 -7.15 0.08
N SER A 66 2.23 -6.51 -1.08
CA SER A 66 1.00 -6.64 -1.85
C SER A 66 0.82 -8.05 -2.43
N LEU A 67 1.90 -8.69 -2.88
CA LEU A 67 1.90 -10.10 -3.28
C LEU A 67 1.55 -11.00 -2.10
N LEU A 68 2.20 -10.81 -0.95
CA LEU A 68 1.93 -11.59 0.27
C LEU A 68 0.47 -11.42 0.72
N PHE A 69 -0.09 -10.21 0.62
CA PHE A 69 -1.51 -9.96 0.90
C PHE A 69 -2.42 -10.76 -0.02
N GLY A 70 -2.21 -10.70 -1.34
CA GLY A 70 -3.01 -11.46 -2.29
C GLY A 70 -2.92 -12.98 -2.07
N LEU A 71 -1.72 -13.50 -1.85
CA LEU A 71 -1.48 -14.93 -1.60
C LEU A 71 -2.07 -15.39 -0.26
N PHE A 72 -1.82 -14.65 0.82
CA PHE A 72 -2.35 -14.97 2.15
C PHE A 72 -3.87 -14.98 2.15
N TYR A 73 -4.48 -13.93 1.60
CA TYR A 73 -5.92 -13.79 1.50
C TYR A 73 -6.53 -14.90 0.63
N GLY A 74 -5.95 -15.19 -0.54
CA GLY A 74 -6.43 -16.27 -1.41
C GLY A 74 -6.32 -17.65 -0.74
N ALA A 75 -5.17 -17.95 -0.14
CA ALA A 75 -4.92 -19.22 0.52
C ALA A 75 -5.84 -19.44 1.73
N ILE A 76 -5.99 -18.46 2.61
CA ILE A 76 -6.87 -18.55 3.77
C ILE A 76 -8.31 -18.77 3.34
N ASN A 77 -8.82 -18.03 2.36
CA ASN A 77 -10.20 -18.20 1.90
C ASN A 77 -10.44 -19.59 1.27
N LEU A 78 -9.46 -20.15 0.55
CA LEU A 78 -9.53 -21.53 0.07
C LEU A 78 -9.53 -22.54 1.21
N VAL A 79 -8.72 -22.34 2.25
CA VAL A 79 -8.72 -23.22 3.43
C VAL A 79 -10.05 -23.13 4.16
N THR A 80 -10.62 -21.94 4.33
CA THR A 80 -11.92 -21.71 4.99
C THR A 80 -13.08 -22.42 4.27
N LEU A 81 -12.99 -22.63 2.95
CA LEU A 81 -13.95 -23.47 2.20
C LEU A 81 -13.95 -24.93 2.65
N CYS A 82 -12.78 -25.47 3.00
CA CYS A 82 -12.60 -26.87 3.37
C CYS A 82 -12.66 -27.10 4.88
N TYR A 83 -12.25 -26.10 5.66
CA TYR A 83 -12.05 -26.22 7.10
C TYR A 83 -12.26 -24.86 7.78
N ASN A 84 -13.37 -24.74 8.52
CA ASN A 84 -13.66 -23.54 9.31
C ASN A 84 -13.39 -23.80 10.79
N SER A 85 -12.51 -22.99 11.39
CA SER A 85 -12.16 -23.09 12.81
C SER A 85 -11.83 -21.72 13.39
N ALA A 86 -12.15 -21.50 14.66
CA ALA A 86 -11.94 -20.21 15.33
C ALA A 86 -10.47 -19.76 15.36
N TRP A 87 -9.52 -20.71 15.43
CA TRP A 87 -8.10 -20.38 15.40
C TRP A 87 -7.67 -19.91 13.99
N LEU A 88 -8.18 -20.53 12.93
CA LEU A 88 -7.92 -20.12 11.55
C LEU A 88 -8.49 -18.71 11.29
N SER A 89 -9.71 -18.44 11.74
CA SER A 89 -10.32 -17.10 11.68
C SER A 89 -9.49 -16.06 12.43
N SER A 90 -8.90 -16.42 13.58
CA SER A 90 -8.03 -15.50 14.34
C SER A 90 -6.72 -15.20 13.60
N ILE A 91 -6.13 -16.22 12.95
CA ILE A 91 -4.95 -16.03 12.08
C ILE A 91 -5.30 -15.16 10.87
N GLN A 92 -6.47 -15.39 10.26
CA GLN A 92 -6.96 -14.58 9.15
C GLN A 92 -7.02 -13.10 9.53
N GLY A 93 -7.77 -12.76 10.59
CA GLY A 93 -7.96 -11.38 11.01
C GLY A 93 -6.65 -10.71 11.42
N ALA A 94 -5.76 -11.43 12.12
CA ALA A 94 -4.44 -10.92 12.48
C ALA A 94 -3.56 -10.68 11.25
N GLY A 95 -3.47 -11.65 10.34
CA GLY A 95 -2.64 -11.57 9.14
C GLY A 95 -3.11 -10.48 8.19
N GLU A 96 -4.42 -10.38 7.94
CA GLU A 96 -5.00 -9.31 7.13
C GLU A 96 -4.74 -7.94 7.75
N SER A 97 -4.98 -7.78 9.06
CA SER A 97 -4.72 -6.52 9.78
C SER A 97 -3.25 -6.11 9.70
N LEU A 98 -2.31 -7.04 9.92
CA LEU A 98 -0.87 -6.78 9.86
C LEU A 98 -0.42 -6.34 8.47
N LEU A 99 -0.90 -7.03 7.43
CA LEU A 99 -0.53 -6.72 6.04
C LEU A 99 -1.11 -5.37 5.60
N VAL A 100 -2.33 -5.04 6.02
CA VAL A 100 -2.91 -3.71 5.79
C VAL A 100 -2.07 -2.62 6.47
N VAL A 101 -1.73 -2.79 7.75
CA VAL A 101 -0.86 -1.85 8.47
C VAL A 101 0.49 -1.68 7.75
N LEU A 102 1.09 -2.77 7.30
CA LEU A 102 2.35 -2.74 6.58
C LEU A 102 2.24 -2.00 5.24
N LEU A 103 1.15 -2.20 4.49
CA LEU A 103 0.88 -1.46 3.25
C LEU A 103 0.77 0.05 3.50
N PHE A 104 0.00 0.48 4.52
CA PHE A 104 -0.11 1.90 4.85
C PHE A 104 1.23 2.51 5.25
N ALA A 105 2.00 1.77 6.04
CA ALA A 105 3.26 2.28 6.53
C ALA A 105 4.35 2.34 5.44
N LEU A 106 4.39 1.37 4.51
CA LEU A 106 5.26 1.43 3.34
C LEU A 106 4.88 2.60 2.41
N ASN A 107 3.58 2.89 2.26
CA ASN A 107 3.12 4.08 1.54
C ASN A 107 3.53 5.39 2.25
N MET A 108 3.49 5.42 3.58
CA MET A 108 3.98 6.54 4.38
C MET A 108 5.49 6.72 4.22
N MET A 109 6.28 5.63 4.30
CA MET A 109 7.73 5.64 4.05
C MET A 109 8.03 6.16 2.64
N LEU A 110 7.33 5.67 1.62
CA LEU A 110 7.52 6.12 0.24
C LEU A 110 7.26 7.63 0.10
N SER A 111 6.21 8.12 0.74
CA SER A 111 5.84 9.55 0.72
C SER A 111 6.92 10.40 1.40
N VAL A 112 7.38 9.98 2.58
CA VAL A 112 8.44 10.66 3.33
C VAL A 112 9.78 10.62 2.60
N GLU A 113 10.14 9.49 1.98
CA GLU A 113 11.36 9.38 1.18
C GLU A 113 11.34 10.38 0.03
N ARG A 114 10.23 10.47 -0.71
CA ARG A 114 10.07 11.44 -1.82
C ARG A 114 10.27 12.89 -1.35
N PHE A 115 9.65 13.26 -0.23
CA PHE A 115 9.77 14.61 0.30
C PHE A 115 11.16 14.92 0.85
N THR A 116 11.74 14.00 1.61
CA THR A 116 13.06 14.19 2.21
C THR A 116 14.17 14.14 1.16
N PHE A 117 13.98 13.39 0.07
CA PHE A 117 14.84 13.40 -1.11
C PHE A 117 14.99 14.80 -1.70
N MET A 118 13.87 15.53 -1.80
CA MET A 118 13.85 16.88 -2.37
C MET A 118 14.37 17.96 -1.40
N ARG A 119 14.08 17.82 -0.09
CA ARG A 119 14.23 18.93 0.86
C ARG A 119 15.42 18.85 1.81
N PHE A 120 15.89 17.66 2.17
CA PHE A 120 16.83 17.49 3.29
C PHE A 120 18.09 16.70 2.93
N PRO A 121 19.22 17.00 3.61
CA PRO A 121 20.43 16.18 3.53
C PRO A 121 20.20 14.79 4.15
N GLU A 122 20.98 13.80 3.69
CA GLU A 122 20.75 12.37 3.92
C GLU A 122 20.59 11.99 5.41
N LYS A 123 21.38 12.60 6.32
CA LYS A 123 21.38 12.25 7.75
C LYS A 123 20.04 12.44 8.49
N ARG A 124 19.16 13.33 8.04
CA ARG A 124 17.85 13.54 8.68
C ARG A 124 16.81 12.51 8.25
N ARG A 125 17.05 11.76 7.17
CA ARG A 125 16.10 10.81 6.58
C ARG A 125 15.91 9.57 7.46
N ASP A 126 17.00 9.07 8.02
CA ASP A 126 17.01 7.83 8.83
C ASP A 126 16.15 7.96 10.09
N GLY A 127 16.13 9.14 10.72
CA GLY A 127 15.30 9.39 11.90
C GLY A 127 13.80 9.28 11.62
N TYR A 128 13.32 9.80 10.48
CA TYR A 128 11.91 9.66 10.09
C TYR A 128 11.56 8.21 9.75
N MET A 129 12.46 7.49 9.07
CA MET A 129 12.24 6.07 8.75
C MET A 129 12.17 5.22 10.02
N LEU A 130 13.07 5.45 10.98
CA LEU A 130 13.05 4.76 12.27
C LEU A 130 11.75 5.02 13.04
N ALA A 131 11.25 6.25 13.02
CA ALA A 131 9.97 6.59 13.65
C ALA A 131 8.80 5.82 13.02
N ILE A 132 8.76 5.70 11.68
CA ILE A 132 7.72 4.92 11.00
C ILE A 132 7.85 3.42 11.33
N VAL A 133 9.07 2.86 11.33
CA VAL A 133 9.30 1.47 11.73
C VAL A 133 8.83 1.22 13.17
N GLY A 134 9.16 2.12 14.10
CA GLY A 134 8.71 2.03 15.49
C GLY A 134 7.18 2.07 15.61
N PHE A 135 6.52 2.95 14.86
CA PHE A 135 5.07 3.01 14.78
C PHE A 135 4.44 1.70 14.27
N ILE A 136 5.00 1.11 13.20
CA ILE A 136 4.56 -0.20 12.69
C ILE A 136 4.73 -1.28 13.76
N ALA A 137 5.88 -1.32 14.43
CA ALA A 137 6.17 -2.34 15.44
C ALA A 137 5.14 -2.30 16.58
N VAL A 138 4.78 -1.09 17.04
CA VAL A 138 3.74 -0.91 18.07
C VAL A 138 2.38 -1.43 17.58
N LEU A 139 1.98 -1.08 16.35
CA LEU A 139 0.72 -1.57 15.78
C LEU A 139 0.72 -3.09 15.59
N ALA A 140 1.85 -3.67 15.17
CA ALA A 140 1.97 -5.11 15.00
C ALA A 140 1.83 -5.85 16.33
N VAL A 141 2.49 -5.36 17.39
CA VAL A 141 2.34 -5.89 18.75
C VAL A 141 0.89 -5.77 19.23
N LEU A 142 0.23 -4.65 18.96
CA LEU A 142 -1.18 -4.45 19.31
C LEU A 142 -2.10 -5.46 18.60
N VAL A 143 -1.94 -5.64 17.28
CA VAL A 143 -2.74 -6.60 16.50
C VAL A 143 -2.51 -8.02 17.01
N ILE A 144 -1.26 -8.43 17.20
CA ILE A 144 -0.92 -9.76 17.73
C ILE A 144 -1.54 -9.95 19.11
N PHE A 145 -1.44 -8.95 20.00
CA PHE A 145 -2.01 -9.00 21.34
C PHE A 145 -3.53 -9.17 21.32
N VAL A 146 -4.25 -8.40 20.49
CA VAL A 146 -5.71 -8.47 20.36
C VAL A 146 -6.15 -9.87 19.93
N PHE A 147 -5.57 -10.40 18.84
CA PHE A 147 -5.97 -11.69 18.29
C PHE A 147 -5.43 -12.90 19.08
N ALA A 148 -4.37 -12.71 19.89
CA ALA A 148 -3.92 -13.72 20.84
C ALA A 148 -4.82 -13.81 22.08
N THR A 149 -5.49 -12.73 22.46
CA THR A 149 -6.34 -12.66 23.68
C THR A 149 -7.84 -12.75 23.41
N SER A 150 -8.26 -12.67 22.15
CA SER A 150 -9.65 -12.86 21.74
C SER A 150 -9.72 -13.68 20.45
N PRO A 151 -10.53 -14.75 20.40
CA PRO A 151 -10.80 -15.44 19.15
C PRO A 151 -11.55 -14.52 18.19
N SER A 152 -11.50 -14.83 16.89
CA SER A 152 -12.35 -14.24 15.86
C SER A 152 -13.37 -15.28 15.38
N ILE A 153 -14.64 -14.89 15.26
CA ILE A 153 -15.73 -15.78 14.82
C ILE A 153 -15.94 -15.65 13.30
N ASP A 154 -15.73 -14.46 12.76
CA ASP A 154 -15.97 -14.11 11.36
C ASP A 154 -14.68 -13.98 10.53
N GLY A 155 -13.51 -14.08 11.18
CA GLY A 155 -12.22 -13.90 10.53
C GLY A 155 -11.85 -12.43 10.29
N LEU A 156 -12.69 -11.48 10.71
CA LEU A 156 -12.54 -10.05 10.43
C LEU A 156 -12.21 -9.26 11.69
N GLN A 157 -12.86 -9.58 12.80
CA GLN A 157 -12.72 -8.85 14.06
C GLN A 157 -12.64 -9.80 15.25
N PRO A 158 -12.02 -9.39 16.37
CA PRO A 158 -12.05 -10.15 17.61
C PRO A 158 -13.48 -10.18 18.21
N ALA A 159 -13.87 -11.32 18.77
CA ALA A 159 -15.20 -11.55 19.33
C ALA A 159 -15.45 -10.80 20.66
N ASN A 160 -14.40 -10.60 21.47
CA ASN A 160 -14.54 -9.93 22.76
C ASN A 160 -14.62 -8.41 22.58
N GLN A 161 -15.67 -7.79 23.13
CA GLN A 161 -15.95 -6.36 22.98
C GLN A 161 -14.79 -5.42 23.36
N PRO A 162 -14.02 -5.66 24.46
CA PRO A 162 -12.89 -4.81 24.80
C PRO A 162 -11.78 -4.87 23.75
N GLN A 163 -11.40 -6.08 23.32
CA GLN A 163 -10.37 -6.30 22.29
C GLN A 163 -10.81 -5.73 20.94
N HIS A 164 -12.08 -5.88 20.58
CA HIS A 164 -12.67 -5.27 19.39
C HIS A 164 -12.54 -3.75 19.42
N THR A 165 -12.91 -3.12 20.54
CA THR A 165 -12.80 -1.66 20.67
C THR A 165 -11.34 -1.19 20.55
N ILE A 166 -10.40 -1.88 21.19
CA ILE A 166 -8.96 -1.57 21.12
C ILE A 166 -8.44 -1.70 19.68
N TRP A 167 -8.76 -2.79 19.01
CA TRP A 167 -8.37 -3.04 17.62
C TRP A 167 -8.95 -1.98 16.67
N LEU A 168 -10.24 -1.71 16.78
CA LEU A 168 -10.94 -0.77 15.91
C LEU A 168 -10.39 0.66 16.08
N VAL A 169 -10.24 1.12 17.33
CA VAL A 169 -9.68 2.45 17.62
C VAL A 169 -8.22 2.53 17.16
N GLY A 170 -7.43 1.47 17.40
CA GLY A 170 -6.04 1.40 16.93
C GLY A 170 -5.93 1.48 15.41
N LEU A 171 -6.79 0.74 14.70
CA LEU A 171 -6.81 0.71 13.23
C LEU A 171 -7.28 2.03 12.65
N ILE A 172 -8.38 2.62 13.15
CA ILE A 172 -8.85 3.95 12.73
C ILE A 172 -7.76 5.00 12.95
N THR A 173 -7.16 5.02 14.15
CA THR A 173 -6.10 5.97 14.48
C THR A 173 -4.90 5.82 13.53
N ALA A 174 -4.49 4.58 13.26
CA ALA A 174 -3.40 4.30 12.35
C ALA A 174 -3.68 4.76 10.92
N LEU A 175 -4.89 4.50 10.42
CA LEU A 175 -5.33 4.96 9.10
C LEU A 175 -5.36 6.48 9.01
N THR A 176 -5.96 7.15 10.00
CA THR A 176 -6.04 8.62 10.04
C THR A 176 -4.66 9.25 10.06
N ILE A 177 -3.76 8.78 10.92
CA ILE A 177 -2.38 9.29 10.99
C ILE A 177 -1.64 9.07 9.66
N SER A 178 -1.78 7.88 9.07
CA SER A 178 -1.12 7.54 7.80
C SER A 178 -1.62 8.42 6.66
N ILE A 179 -2.94 8.53 6.48
CA ILE A 179 -3.56 9.36 5.43
C ILE A 179 -3.19 10.83 5.62
N PHE A 180 -3.31 11.36 6.84
CA PHE A 180 -2.99 12.75 7.12
C PHE A 180 -1.50 13.05 6.87
N THR A 181 -0.61 12.13 7.23
CA THR A 181 0.81 12.25 6.95
C THR A 181 1.07 12.25 5.44
N ILE A 182 0.50 11.29 4.71
CA ILE A 182 0.64 11.19 3.26
C ILE A 182 0.20 12.50 2.59
N ILE A 183 -1.03 12.97 2.89
CA ILE A 183 -1.56 14.22 2.33
C ILE A 183 -0.63 15.39 2.66
N THR A 184 -0.26 15.56 3.93
CA THR A 184 0.60 16.67 4.37
C THR A 184 1.93 16.66 3.64
N VAL A 185 2.57 15.49 3.55
CA VAL A 185 3.88 15.33 2.90
C VAL A 185 3.78 15.62 1.40
N TYR A 186 2.74 15.14 0.72
CA TYR A 186 2.52 15.44 -0.70
C TYR A 186 2.22 16.93 -0.95
N THR A 187 1.41 17.56 -0.11
CA THR A 187 1.14 18.99 -0.20
C THR A 187 2.42 19.80 0.00
N LEU A 188 3.23 19.47 0.99
CA LEU A 188 4.51 20.14 1.23
C LEU A 188 5.52 19.92 0.10
N ALA A 189 5.58 18.71 -0.46
CA ALA A 189 6.41 18.40 -1.62
C ALA A 189 5.98 19.25 -2.84
N TYR A 190 4.67 19.31 -3.12
CA TYR A 190 4.12 20.11 -4.21
C TYR A 190 4.45 21.59 -4.06
N LEU A 191 4.20 22.17 -2.87
CA LEU A 191 4.51 23.57 -2.59
C LEU A 191 6.01 23.87 -2.74
N HIS A 192 6.87 22.93 -2.32
CA HIS A 192 8.31 23.07 -2.45
C HIS A 192 8.75 23.06 -3.93
N VAL A 193 8.24 22.12 -4.73
CA VAL A 193 8.52 22.05 -6.17
C VAL A 193 8.05 23.32 -6.89
N VAL A 194 6.85 23.81 -6.58
CA VAL A 194 6.33 25.05 -7.16
C VAL A 194 7.22 26.24 -6.80
N LYS A 195 7.70 26.32 -5.55
CA LYS A 195 8.64 27.37 -5.12
C LYS A 195 9.95 27.30 -5.89
N LEU A 196 10.56 26.11 -6.03
CA LEU A 196 11.78 25.90 -6.79
C LEU A 196 11.62 26.31 -8.27
N ILE A 197 10.50 25.95 -8.90
CA ILE A 197 10.22 26.34 -10.29
C ILE A 197 10.10 27.86 -10.42
N LYS A 198 9.42 28.52 -9.47
CA LYS A 198 9.30 29.99 -9.46
C LYS A 198 10.66 30.66 -9.29
N GLU A 199 11.49 30.18 -8.37
CA GLU A 199 12.85 30.68 -8.15
C GLU A 199 13.70 30.51 -9.41
N CYS A 200 13.78 29.31 -9.99
CA CYS A 200 14.50 29.05 -11.24
C CYS A 200 14.02 29.95 -12.40
N THR A 201 12.71 30.18 -12.50
CA THR A 201 12.14 31.07 -13.52
C THR A 201 12.51 32.53 -13.30
N SER A 202 12.57 32.96 -12.04
CA SER A 202 12.97 34.33 -11.69
C SER A 202 14.47 34.59 -11.86
N THR A 203 15.31 33.59 -11.59
CA THR A 203 16.77 33.72 -11.67
C THR A 203 17.28 33.60 -13.10
N ASN A 204 16.61 32.84 -13.96
CA ASN A 204 17.03 32.67 -15.35
C ASN A 204 15.85 32.71 -16.34
N PRO A 205 15.20 33.88 -16.51
CA PRO A 205 14.04 34.01 -17.38
C PRO A 205 14.36 33.69 -18.85
N MET A 206 15.63 33.85 -19.26
CA MET A 206 16.08 33.49 -20.61
C MET A 206 16.12 31.98 -20.83
N ALA A 207 16.59 31.20 -19.86
CA ALA A 207 16.56 29.73 -19.95
C ALA A 207 15.11 29.20 -20.01
N VAL A 208 14.18 29.80 -19.26
CA VAL A 208 12.76 29.44 -19.34
C VAL A 208 12.14 29.83 -20.69
N LYS A 209 12.50 30.99 -21.24
CA LYS A 209 12.05 31.41 -22.57
C LYS A 209 12.59 30.48 -23.67
N GLN A 210 13.86 30.06 -23.56
CA GLN A 210 14.45 29.05 -24.45
C GLN A 210 13.74 27.70 -24.34
N ALA A 211 13.50 27.19 -23.12
CA ALA A 211 12.80 25.92 -22.93
C ALA A 211 11.37 25.96 -23.52
N LYS A 212 10.63 27.06 -23.32
CA LYS A 212 9.31 27.25 -23.95
C LYS A 212 9.39 27.26 -25.48
N ASN A 213 10.40 27.92 -26.05
CA ASN A 213 10.60 27.93 -27.49
C ASN A 213 10.95 26.53 -28.02
N SER A 214 11.79 25.76 -27.33
CA SER A 214 12.12 24.38 -27.68
C SER A 214 10.90 23.46 -27.65
N ILE A 215 10.04 23.58 -26.63
CA ILE A 215 8.78 22.82 -26.56
C ILE A 215 7.88 23.15 -27.76
N LYS A 216 7.73 24.45 -28.09
CA LYS A 216 6.91 24.88 -29.22
C LYS A 216 7.45 24.37 -30.56
N ILE A 217 8.77 24.31 -30.71
CA ILE A 217 9.42 23.71 -31.90
C ILE A 217 9.11 22.21 -31.98
N LEU A 218 9.24 21.48 -30.88
CA LEU A 218 8.94 20.04 -30.85
C LEU A 218 7.46 19.76 -31.14
N GLU A 219 6.55 20.59 -30.64
CA GLU A 219 5.11 20.49 -30.92
C GLU A 219 4.82 20.74 -32.41
N ASN A 220 5.47 21.73 -33.02
CA ASN A 220 5.36 21.98 -34.46
C ASN A 220 5.93 20.82 -35.30
N VAL A 221 7.05 20.24 -34.89
CA VAL A 221 7.65 19.07 -35.57
C VAL A 221 6.72 17.87 -35.51
N ARG A 222 6.12 17.60 -34.35
CA ARG A 222 5.12 16.54 -34.19
C ARG A 222 3.92 16.75 -35.09
N LEU A 223 3.34 17.96 -35.10
CA LEU A 223 2.19 18.29 -35.96
C LEU A 223 2.51 18.21 -37.46
N TRP A 224 3.76 18.40 -37.85
CA TRP A 224 4.22 18.21 -39.23
C TRP A 224 4.36 16.71 -39.57
N HIS A 225 4.89 15.91 -38.65
CA HIS A 225 4.97 14.45 -38.80
C HIS A 225 3.58 13.82 -38.92
N ASP A 226 2.63 14.23 -38.07
CA ASP A 226 1.25 13.71 -38.10
C ASP A 226 0.53 14.06 -39.42
N ARG A 227 0.83 15.22 -40.03
CA ARG A 227 0.27 15.59 -41.35
C ARG A 227 0.86 14.77 -42.49
N THR A 228 2.16 14.52 -42.46
CA THR A 228 2.84 13.76 -43.51
C THR A 228 2.42 12.28 -43.51
N GLU A 229 2.12 11.70 -42.35
CA GLU A 229 1.53 10.34 -42.28
C GLU A 229 0.10 10.26 -42.85
N MET A 230 -0.71 11.30 -42.69
CA MET A 230 -2.08 11.34 -43.26
C MET A 230 -2.09 11.46 -44.80
N ASP A 231 -1.08 12.10 -45.39
CA ASP A 231 -0.99 12.24 -46.85
C ASP A 231 -0.43 10.97 -47.52
N LEU A 232 0.36 10.16 -46.82
CA LEU A 232 0.90 8.89 -47.32
C LEU A 232 -0.10 7.73 -47.29
N THR A 233 -1.22 7.89 -46.59
CA THR A 233 -2.26 6.87 -46.41
C THR A 233 -3.49 7.07 -47.31
N ARG A 234 -3.44 8.05 -48.23
CA ARG A 234 -4.44 8.28 -49.29
C ARG A 234 -3.91 7.87 -50.66
#